data_AF-A0A962I026-F1
#
_entry.id   AF-A0A962I026-F1
#
_cell.length_a   1.000
_cell.length_b   1.000
_cell.length_c   1.000
_cell.angle_alpha   90.00
_cell.angle_beta   90.00
_cell.angle_gamma   90.00
#
_symmetry.space_group_name_H-M   'P 1'
#
loop_
_entity.id
_entity.type
_entity.pdbx_description
1 polymer ?
#
loop_
_entity_poly.entity_id
_entity_poly.type
_entity_poly.pdbx_seq_one_letter_code
_entity_poly.pdbx_strand_id
1 'polypeptide(L)'
;MSTITGSYQSTSEDAELEELRRKEAQAREAARIAAERAERERRRAEAERRRVERSHAAIAERNEQFQRVVAKLDEAAGRLPDLELSAPRLPVLGGDVAGEADRLETFAQDLAERVQRFERKVDAAIAQAEYLLQRRIAKAEAWQRCADLEQQCKHLAGASQDLVERLGRSDSAPVLPTRPQAEAELEAVLAYEAVVREGLATLGTHHAELNARLQARERAAELAGPAVTARSAATALQDFDDVRRNSARQALLRHRDERLDEAELEFGQLPAALRDLLDGAVEDAHLQDQRSRVTRWIAQEKQRRDGIERALALLQRVPDLVHDDATLSRRWSVLSARLQGIAGGLEAFGPDVDREYEQLRRDARTLLNGHYASADWVERMRGQGFEVYEREDGAGLVVVDLDHPGIWLEGIEQRAEDGGVLTTLELKTDAAPADEAQVTDAVCSKLREVAGKITPKVASQSEELERKQQITRGIRPAIKRGSSA
;
A
#
# COMPACT_ATOMS: atom_id res chain seq x y z
N MET A 1 73.70 -80.05 79.58
CA MET A 1 72.63 -79.04 79.54
C MET A 1 72.14 -78.92 78.12
N SER A 2 70.88 -79.29 77.87
CA SER A 2 70.22 -79.07 76.59
C SER A 2 68.71 -79.02 76.87
N THR A 3 68.12 -77.83 76.71
CA THR A 3 66.68 -77.59 76.78
C THR A 3 66.14 -77.62 75.36
N ILE A 4 65.33 -78.63 75.05
CA ILE A 4 64.61 -78.76 73.77
C ILE A 4 63.17 -78.29 74.02
N THR A 5 62.79 -77.18 73.39
CA THR A 5 61.43 -76.65 73.36
C THR A 5 60.72 -77.24 72.15
N GLY A 6 59.84 -78.22 72.35
CA GLY A 6 58.96 -78.75 71.31
C GLY A 6 57.58 -78.11 71.39
N SER A 7 57.21 -77.29 70.40
CA SER A 7 55.85 -76.76 70.25
C SER A 7 54.98 -77.77 69.49
N TYR A 8 53.96 -78.32 70.15
CA TYR A 8 52.91 -79.11 69.50
C TYR A 8 51.92 -78.16 68.82
N GLN A 9 51.95 -78.09 67.49
CA GLN A 9 50.90 -77.45 66.69
C GLN A 9 49.67 -78.37 66.67
N SER A 10 48.51 -77.83 67.05
CA SER A 10 47.21 -78.50 66.99
C SER A 10 46.76 -78.57 65.53
N THR A 11 46.76 -79.76 64.95
CA THR A 11 46.40 -80.03 63.54
C THR A 11 44.90 -79.91 63.25
N SER A 12 44.04 -79.70 64.26
CA SER A 12 42.59 -79.53 64.06
C SER A 12 42.19 -78.09 63.69
N GLU A 13 42.84 -77.08 64.27
CA GLU A 13 42.54 -75.67 63.99
C GLU A 13 43.03 -75.25 62.60
N ASP A 14 44.15 -75.80 62.12
CA ASP A 14 44.65 -75.54 60.76
C ASP A 14 43.79 -76.18 59.67
N ALA A 15 43.19 -77.36 59.91
CA ALA A 15 42.27 -78.00 58.97
C ALA A 15 40.94 -77.24 58.84
N GLU A 16 40.41 -76.73 59.95
CA GLU A 16 39.20 -75.88 59.95
C GLU A 16 39.47 -74.50 59.31
N LEU A 17 40.66 -73.92 59.53
CA LEU A 17 41.10 -72.71 58.85
C LEU A 17 41.30 -72.91 57.34
N GLU A 18 41.81 -74.06 56.90
CA GLU A 18 41.92 -74.39 55.47
C GLU A 18 40.55 -74.62 54.82
N GLU A 19 39.61 -75.29 55.51
CA GLU A 19 38.24 -75.44 55.01
C GLU A 19 37.51 -74.09 54.94
N LEU A 20 37.69 -73.21 55.92
CA LEU A 20 37.16 -71.84 55.89
C LEU A 20 37.78 -71.04 54.75
N ARG A 21 39.10 -71.14 54.52
CA ARG A 21 39.77 -70.49 53.39
C ARG A 21 39.32 -71.05 52.04
N ARG A 22 39.01 -72.35 51.94
CA ARG A 22 38.44 -72.96 50.72
C ARG A 22 37.00 -72.50 50.49
N LYS A 23 36.15 -72.45 51.52
CA LYS A 23 34.78 -71.93 51.44
C LYS A 23 34.77 -70.44 51.10
N GLU A 24 35.69 -69.66 51.67
CA GLU A 24 35.85 -68.24 51.38
C GLU A 24 36.39 -68.01 49.95
N ALA A 25 37.35 -68.81 49.48
CA ALA A 25 37.83 -68.77 48.11
C ALA A 25 36.73 -69.14 47.10
N GLN A 26 35.94 -70.18 47.38
CA GLN A 26 34.77 -70.56 46.57
C GLN A 26 33.70 -69.46 46.56
N ALA A 27 33.43 -68.81 47.69
CA ALA A 27 32.49 -67.69 47.78
C ALA A 27 32.99 -66.47 46.98
N ARG A 28 34.29 -66.16 47.04
CA ARG A 28 34.91 -65.08 46.26
C ARG A 28 34.90 -65.37 44.75
N GLU A 29 35.15 -66.61 44.35
CA GLU A 29 35.09 -67.02 42.95
C GLU A 29 33.65 -67.03 42.41
N ALA A 30 32.68 -67.51 43.20
CA ALA A 30 31.26 -67.41 42.88
C ALA A 30 30.79 -65.95 42.77
N ALA A 31 31.24 -65.07 43.67
CA ALA A 31 30.98 -63.64 43.60
C ALA A 31 31.59 -62.98 42.36
N ARG A 32 32.81 -63.36 41.95
CA ARG A 32 33.45 -62.88 40.72
C ARG A 32 32.67 -63.30 39.48
N ILE A 33 32.27 -64.57 39.39
CA ILE A 33 31.47 -65.08 38.26
C ILE A 33 30.08 -64.41 38.21
N ALA A 34 29.44 -64.20 39.36
CA ALA A 34 28.17 -63.49 39.44
C ALA A 34 28.32 -62.02 39.01
N ALA A 35 29.37 -61.33 39.44
CA ALA A 35 29.67 -59.95 39.03
C ALA A 35 29.93 -59.85 37.52
N GLU A 36 30.71 -60.78 36.94
CA GLU A 36 30.95 -60.83 35.49
C GLU A 36 29.67 -61.09 34.69
N ARG A 37 28.76 -61.95 35.18
CA ARG A 37 27.45 -62.18 34.54
C ARG A 37 26.58 -60.93 34.61
N ALA A 38 26.51 -60.28 35.79
CA ALA A 38 25.74 -59.04 35.95
C ALA A 38 26.30 -57.90 35.08
N GLU A 39 27.62 -57.80 34.93
CA GLU A 39 28.24 -56.82 34.06
C GLU A 39 27.96 -57.11 32.57
N ARG A 40 28.02 -58.37 32.15
CA ARG A 40 27.64 -58.76 30.77
C ARG A 40 26.17 -58.49 30.48
N GLU A 41 25.27 -58.76 31.43
CA GLU A 41 23.85 -58.45 31.32
C GLU A 41 23.60 -56.94 31.24
N ARG A 42 24.27 -56.14 32.09
CA ARG A 42 24.21 -54.67 32.01
C ARG A 42 24.69 -54.14 30.65
N ARG A 43 25.82 -54.66 30.14
CA ARG A 43 26.34 -54.27 28.82
C ARG A 43 25.39 -54.65 27.69
N ARG A 44 24.74 -55.83 27.75
CA ARG A 44 23.73 -56.25 26.78
C ARG A 44 22.48 -55.35 26.83
N ALA A 45 21.95 -55.10 28.02
CA ALA A 45 20.81 -54.21 28.22
C ALA A 45 21.10 -52.77 27.76
N GLU A 46 22.30 -52.26 28.01
CA GLU A 46 22.72 -50.94 27.52
C GLU A 46 22.87 -50.92 25.99
N ALA A 47 23.42 -51.97 25.38
CA ALA A 47 23.50 -52.08 23.92
C ALA A 47 22.11 -52.13 23.28
N GLU A 48 21.16 -52.87 23.85
CA GLU A 48 19.77 -52.92 23.39
C GLU A 48 19.07 -51.57 23.53
N ARG A 49 19.24 -50.88 24.66
CA ARG A 49 18.72 -49.51 24.84
C ARG A 49 19.25 -48.55 23.78
N ARG A 50 20.56 -48.58 23.52
CA ARG A 50 21.17 -47.74 22.48
C ARG A 50 20.65 -48.08 21.07
N ARG A 51 20.35 -49.35 20.77
CA ARG A 51 19.73 -49.76 19.49
C ARG A 51 18.31 -49.21 19.35
N VAL A 52 17.51 -49.29 20.41
CA VAL A 52 16.16 -48.74 20.47
C VAL A 52 16.19 -47.20 20.30
N GLU A 53 17.05 -46.50 21.04
CA GLU A 53 17.22 -45.05 20.93
C GLU A 53 17.60 -44.60 19.51
N ARG A 54 18.57 -45.29 18.87
CA ARG A 54 18.94 -45.00 17.48
C ARG A 54 17.80 -45.22 16.50
N SER A 55 17.01 -46.28 16.71
CA SER A 55 15.87 -46.58 15.84
C SER A 55 14.76 -45.53 15.99
N HIS A 56 14.49 -45.07 17.22
CA HIS A 56 13.58 -43.96 17.45
C HIS A 56 14.07 -42.65 16.84
N ALA A 57 15.36 -42.33 16.97
CA ALA A 57 15.96 -41.16 16.34
C ALA A 57 15.84 -41.22 14.80
N ALA A 58 16.10 -42.39 14.20
CA ALA A 58 15.94 -42.60 12.76
C ALA A 58 14.47 -42.44 12.31
N ILE A 59 13.51 -42.98 13.07
CA ILE A 59 12.08 -42.80 12.78
C ILE A 59 11.67 -41.33 12.85
N ALA A 60 12.13 -40.60 13.87
CA ALA A 60 11.86 -39.17 14.02
C ALA A 60 12.43 -38.37 12.83
N GLU A 61 13.68 -38.62 12.45
CA GLU A 61 14.33 -38.00 11.30
C GLU A 61 13.56 -38.26 9.99
N ARG A 62 13.09 -39.50 9.77
CA ARG A 62 12.32 -39.85 8.56
C ARG A 62 10.91 -39.23 8.55
N ASN A 63 10.29 -39.09 9.72
CA ASN A 63 9.02 -38.37 9.83
C ASN A 63 9.21 -36.88 9.52
N GLU A 64 10.28 -36.24 10.01
CA GLU A 64 10.60 -34.87 9.66
C GLU A 64 10.86 -34.71 8.16
N GLN A 65 11.64 -35.61 7.55
CA GLN A 65 11.87 -35.62 6.11
C GLN A 65 10.55 -35.73 5.34
N PHE A 66 9.65 -36.63 5.76
CA PHE A 66 8.33 -36.75 5.15
C PHE A 66 7.53 -35.45 5.24
N GLN A 67 7.50 -34.79 6.40
CA GLN A 67 6.80 -33.50 6.55
C GLN A 67 7.38 -32.42 5.64
N ARG A 68 8.71 -32.38 5.45
CA ARG A 68 9.35 -31.45 4.49
C ARG A 68 8.93 -31.74 3.05
N VAL A 69 8.84 -33.03 2.66
CA VAL A 69 8.39 -33.42 1.32
C VAL A 69 6.91 -33.10 1.11
N VAL A 70 6.06 -33.26 2.14
CA VAL A 70 4.64 -32.85 2.09
C VAL A 70 4.52 -31.33 1.94
N ALA A 71 5.26 -30.56 2.74
CA ALA A 71 5.27 -29.10 2.62
C ALA A 71 5.72 -28.63 1.22
N LYS A 72 6.73 -29.29 0.64
CA LYS A 72 7.17 -29.05 -0.74
C LYS A 72 6.07 -29.36 -1.76
N LEU A 73 5.32 -30.45 -1.56
CA LEU A 73 4.19 -30.82 -2.41
C LEU A 73 3.05 -29.79 -2.31
N ASP A 74 2.71 -29.34 -1.11
CA ASP A 74 1.66 -28.34 -0.87
C ASP A 74 2.02 -26.98 -1.48
N GLU A 75 3.27 -26.55 -1.32
CA GLU A 75 3.80 -25.34 -1.97
C GLU A 75 3.72 -25.45 -3.50
N ALA A 76 4.12 -26.60 -4.06
CA ALA A 76 4.06 -26.84 -5.49
C ALA A 76 2.62 -26.90 -6.00
N ALA A 77 1.68 -27.49 -5.25
CA ALA A 77 0.26 -27.55 -5.61
C ALA A 77 -0.39 -26.16 -5.65
N GLY A 78 0.06 -25.23 -4.79
CA GLY A 78 -0.37 -23.83 -4.83
C GLY A 78 0.08 -23.08 -6.09
N ARG A 79 1.22 -23.47 -6.68
CA ARG A 79 1.80 -22.83 -7.88
C ARG A 79 1.41 -23.53 -9.18
N LEU A 80 1.25 -24.85 -9.17
CA LEU A 80 1.10 -25.70 -10.35
C LEU A 80 -0.31 -26.28 -10.39
N PRO A 81 -1.21 -25.74 -11.25
CA PRO A 81 -2.62 -26.14 -11.27
C PRO A 81 -2.84 -27.59 -11.74
N ASP A 82 -1.90 -28.16 -12.49
CA ASP A 82 -1.99 -29.50 -13.06
C ASP A 82 -1.29 -30.57 -12.17
N LEU A 83 -0.85 -30.20 -10.95
CA LEU A 83 -0.18 -31.12 -10.02
C LEU A 83 -1.20 -31.96 -9.23
N GLU A 84 -1.60 -33.10 -9.80
CA GLU A 84 -2.50 -34.06 -9.15
C GLU A 84 -1.73 -35.14 -8.37
N LEU A 85 -1.16 -34.78 -7.22
CA LEU A 85 -0.53 -35.74 -6.32
C LEU A 85 -0.91 -35.46 -4.87
N SER A 86 -1.31 -36.51 -4.15
CA SER A 86 -1.64 -36.43 -2.72
C SER A 86 -0.62 -37.18 -1.87
N ALA A 87 -0.37 -36.66 -0.67
CA ALA A 87 0.51 -37.31 0.29
C ALA A 87 -0.05 -38.67 0.74
N PRO A 88 0.76 -39.75 0.73
CA PRO A 88 0.34 -41.04 1.26
C PRO A 88 0.26 -41.00 2.78
N ARG A 89 -0.63 -41.81 3.36
CA ARG A 89 -0.67 -41.99 4.81
C ARG A 89 0.50 -42.87 5.26
N LEU A 90 1.34 -42.35 6.16
CA LEU A 90 2.41 -43.13 6.78
C LEU A 90 1.84 -44.11 7.82
N PRO A 91 2.47 -45.29 8.00
CA PRO A 91 2.10 -46.21 9.07
C PRO A 91 2.45 -45.60 10.44
N VAL A 92 1.55 -45.77 11.41
CA VAL A 92 1.76 -45.32 12.80
C VAL A 92 2.51 -46.39 13.57
N LEU A 93 3.48 -45.99 14.39
CA LEU A 93 4.22 -46.92 15.26
C LEU A 93 3.27 -47.50 16.32
N GLY A 94 3.02 -48.81 16.26
CA GLY A 94 2.20 -49.53 17.24
C GLY A 94 2.95 -49.84 18.53
N GLY A 95 2.22 -49.93 19.66
CA GLY A 95 2.80 -50.25 20.98
C GLY A 95 3.57 -51.57 21.01
N ASP A 96 3.13 -52.56 20.24
CA ASP A 96 3.77 -53.89 20.14
C ASP A 96 5.08 -53.88 19.33
N VAL A 97 5.29 -52.82 18.52
CA VAL A 97 6.53 -52.63 17.75
C VAL A 97 7.55 -51.86 18.59
N ALA A 98 7.09 -50.93 19.44
CA ALA A 98 7.93 -50.05 20.24
C ALA A 98 8.76 -50.76 21.33
N GLY A 99 8.38 -51.98 21.72
CA GLY A 99 9.08 -52.75 22.76
C GLY A 99 10.21 -53.66 22.26
N GLU A 100 10.28 -53.95 20.96
CA GLU A 100 11.24 -54.92 20.39
C GLU A 100 12.21 -54.22 19.42
N ALA A 101 13.51 -54.24 19.75
CA ALA A 101 14.55 -53.54 19.00
C ALA A 101 14.61 -53.94 17.51
N ASP A 102 14.51 -55.23 17.21
CA ASP A 102 14.60 -55.72 15.82
C ASP A 102 13.39 -55.30 14.97
N ARG A 103 12.20 -55.21 15.60
CA ARG A 103 10.97 -54.73 14.92
C ARG A 103 11.02 -53.22 14.69
N LEU A 104 11.55 -52.46 15.64
CA LEU A 104 11.81 -51.03 15.47
C LEU A 104 12.78 -50.74 14.32
N GLU A 105 13.87 -51.48 14.22
CA GLU A 105 14.83 -51.34 13.13
C GLU A 105 14.19 -51.65 11.77
N THR A 106 13.41 -52.72 11.68
CA THR A 106 12.68 -53.09 10.47
C THR A 106 11.65 -52.02 10.07
N PHE A 107 10.91 -51.48 11.04
CA PHE A 107 9.96 -50.40 10.81
C PHE A 107 10.65 -49.12 10.32
N ALA A 108 11.79 -48.76 10.92
CA ALA A 108 12.56 -47.59 10.50
C ALA A 108 13.05 -47.71 9.04
N GLN A 109 13.44 -48.93 8.61
CA GLN A 109 13.85 -49.21 7.23
C GLN A 109 12.68 -49.10 6.25
N ASP A 110 11.53 -49.74 6.52
CA ASP A 110 10.34 -49.63 5.65
C ASP A 110 9.86 -48.17 5.54
N LEU A 111 9.88 -47.43 6.66
CA LEU A 111 9.56 -46.00 6.67
C LEU A 111 10.51 -45.21 5.77
N ALA A 112 11.82 -45.45 5.87
CA ALA A 112 12.82 -44.77 5.04
C ALA A 112 12.61 -45.02 3.54
N GLU A 113 12.35 -46.27 3.14
CA GLU A 113 12.08 -46.61 1.74
C GLU A 113 10.81 -45.94 1.21
N ARG A 114 9.75 -45.88 2.01
CA ARG A 114 8.48 -45.23 1.64
C ARG A 114 8.65 -43.73 1.47
N VAL A 115 9.34 -43.07 2.41
CA VAL A 115 9.60 -41.63 2.33
C VAL A 115 10.44 -41.32 1.09
N GLN A 116 11.51 -42.10 0.82
CA GLN A 116 12.35 -41.89 -0.36
C GLN A 116 11.58 -42.12 -1.67
N ARG A 117 10.73 -43.15 -1.73
CA ARG A 117 9.89 -43.40 -2.92
C ARG A 117 8.89 -42.28 -3.13
N PHE A 118 8.30 -41.75 -2.07
CA PHE A 118 7.38 -40.62 -2.15
C PHE A 118 8.09 -39.35 -2.62
N GLU A 119 9.27 -39.03 -2.06
CA GLU A 119 10.09 -37.90 -2.48
C GLU A 119 10.39 -37.92 -3.98
N ARG A 120 10.87 -39.06 -4.51
CA ARG A 120 11.12 -39.21 -5.96
C ARG A 120 9.85 -39.03 -6.81
N LYS A 121 8.69 -39.48 -6.31
CA LYS A 121 7.41 -39.30 -7.00
C LYS A 121 6.98 -37.83 -7.01
N VAL A 122 7.15 -37.12 -5.89
CA VAL A 122 6.87 -35.69 -5.78
C VAL A 122 7.77 -34.91 -6.73
N ASP A 123 9.08 -35.16 -6.74
CA ASP A 123 10.01 -34.48 -7.64
C ASP A 123 9.68 -34.71 -9.12
N ALA A 124 9.38 -35.95 -9.51
CA ALA A 124 8.98 -36.27 -10.87
C ALA A 124 7.65 -35.62 -11.27
N ALA A 125 6.66 -35.60 -10.36
CA ALA A 125 5.36 -34.98 -10.61
C ALA A 125 5.48 -33.45 -10.75
N ILE A 126 6.28 -32.81 -9.88
CA ILE A 126 6.57 -31.37 -9.98
C ILE A 126 7.24 -31.05 -11.31
N ALA A 127 8.30 -31.78 -11.68
CA ALA A 127 9.02 -31.55 -12.93
C ALA A 127 8.10 -31.72 -14.16
N GLN A 128 7.22 -32.72 -14.14
CA GLN A 128 6.25 -32.94 -15.21
C GLN A 128 5.22 -31.80 -15.30
N ALA A 129 4.68 -31.36 -14.16
CA ALA A 129 3.71 -30.26 -14.11
C ALA A 129 4.34 -28.93 -14.56
N GLU A 130 5.59 -28.66 -14.17
CA GLU A 130 6.35 -27.50 -14.65
C GLU A 130 6.58 -27.55 -16.16
N TYR A 131 6.95 -28.71 -16.70
CA TYR A 131 7.10 -28.90 -18.14
C TYR A 131 5.79 -28.64 -18.90
N LEU A 132 4.65 -29.14 -18.39
CA LEU A 132 3.34 -28.89 -18.99
C LEU A 132 2.96 -27.40 -18.94
N LEU A 133 3.23 -26.73 -17.81
CA LEU A 133 2.99 -25.29 -17.68
C LEU A 133 3.84 -24.49 -18.68
N GLN A 134 5.13 -24.78 -18.78
CA GLN A 134 6.02 -24.15 -19.77
C GLN A 134 5.52 -24.38 -21.20
N ARG A 135 5.05 -25.59 -21.51
CA ARG A 135 4.49 -25.92 -22.83
C ARG A 135 3.21 -25.14 -23.12
N ARG A 136 2.34 -24.92 -22.13
CA ARG A 136 1.14 -24.08 -22.26
C ARG A 136 1.48 -22.61 -22.47
N ILE A 137 2.45 -22.09 -21.73
CA ILE A 137 2.95 -20.71 -21.90
C ILE A 137 3.52 -20.54 -23.31
N ALA A 138 4.42 -21.42 -23.75
CA ALA A 138 4.99 -21.37 -25.09
C ALA A 138 3.92 -21.46 -26.20
N LYS A 139 2.86 -22.26 -25.98
CA LYS A 139 1.72 -22.36 -26.91
C LYS A 139 0.92 -21.06 -26.96
N ALA A 140 0.67 -20.42 -25.82
CA ALA A 140 -0.02 -19.13 -25.75
C ALA A 140 0.78 -18.04 -26.46
N GLU A 141 2.10 -17.97 -26.22
CA GLU A 141 2.98 -17.02 -26.90
C GLU A 141 3.06 -17.25 -28.41
N ALA A 142 3.13 -18.52 -28.86
CA ALA A 142 3.11 -18.85 -30.28
C ALA A 142 1.80 -18.41 -30.94
N TRP A 143 0.66 -18.61 -30.27
CA TRP A 143 -0.63 -18.12 -30.75
C TRP A 143 -0.69 -16.59 -30.85
N GLN A 144 -0.12 -15.88 -29.87
CA GLN A 144 -0.03 -14.43 -29.92
C GLN A 144 0.82 -13.96 -31.10
N ARG A 145 2.01 -14.55 -31.30
CA ARG A 145 2.85 -14.25 -32.47
C ARG A 145 2.16 -14.54 -33.79
N CYS A 146 1.41 -15.64 -33.89
CA CYS A 146 0.60 -15.95 -35.08
C CYS A 146 -0.43 -14.85 -35.35
N ALA A 147 -1.16 -14.39 -34.32
CA ALA A 147 -2.14 -13.33 -34.46
C ALA A 147 -1.51 -12.00 -34.92
N ASP A 148 -0.34 -11.65 -34.38
CA ASP A 148 0.41 -10.46 -34.78
C ASP A 148 0.86 -10.54 -36.25
N LEU A 149 1.39 -11.69 -36.66
CA LEU A 149 1.79 -11.93 -38.05
C LEU A 149 0.58 -11.92 -39.01
N GLU A 150 -0.56 -12.50 -38.61
CA GLU A 150 -1.80 -12.44 -39.39
C GLU A 150 -2.28 -11.00 -39.57
N GLN A 151 -2.22 -10.17 -38.52
CA GLN A 151 -2.58 -8.76 -38.60
C GLN A 151 -1.64 -8.00 -39.55
N GLN A 152 -0.33 -8.24 -39.47
CA GLN A 152 0.64 -7.67 -40.41
C GLN A 152 0.34 -8.09 -41.85
N CYS A 153 0.02 -9.36 -42.08
CA CYS A 153 -0.37 -9.85 -43.40
C CYS A 153 -1.62 -9.14 -43.92
N LYS A 154 -2.65 -8.94 -43.07
CA LYS A 154 -3.88 -8.22 -43.46
C LYS A 154 -3.60 -6.77 -43.85
N HIS A 155 -2.79 -6.05 -43.06
CA HIS A 155 -2.43 -4.67 -43.38
C HIS A 155 -1.65 -4.57 -44.69
N LEU A 156 -0.66 -5.44 -44.88
CA LEU A 156 0.17 -5.44 -46.09
C LEU A 156 -0.61 -5.88 -47.33
N ALA A 157 -1.54 -6.82 -47.18
CA ALA A 157 -2.46 -7.22 -48.24
C ALA A 157 -3.38 -6.07 -48.65
N GLY A 158 -3.95 -5.33 -47.68
CA GLY A 158 -4.75 -4.13 -47.95
C GLY A 158 -3.95 -3.05 -48.70
N ALA A 159 -2.75 -2.73 -48.21
CA ALA A 159 -1.86 -1.76 -48.89
C ALA A 159 -1.46 -2.22 -50.31
N SER A 160 -1.28 -3.53 -50.52
CA SER A 160 -1.01 -4.07 -51.86
C SER A 160 -2.24 -3.99 -52.77
N GLN A 161 -3.44 -4.22 -52.25
CA GLN A 161 -4.68 -4.05 -53.00
C GLN A 161 -4.87 -2.59 -53.45
N ASP A 162 -4.62 -1.61 -52.58
CA ASP A 162 -4.67 -0.19 -52.93
C ASP A 162 -3.71 0.15 -54.09
N LEU A 163 -2.50 -0.44 -54.09
CA LEU A 163 -1.53 -0.29 -55.18
C LEU A 163 -2.02 -0.96 -56.48
N VAL A 164 -2.61 -2.15 -56.39
CA VAL A 164 -3.20 -2.86 -57.53
C VAL A 164 -4.33 -2.05 -58.17
N GLU A 165 -5.21 -1.45 -57.36
CA GLU A 165 -6.31 -0.58 -57.81
C GLU A 165 -5.77 0.67 -58.51
N ARG A 166 -4.76 1.34 -57.92
CA ARG A 166 -4.09 2.50 -58.56
C ARG A 166 -3.40 2.14 -59.86
N LEU A 167 -2.85 0.93 -59.97
CA LEU A 167 -2.24 0.43 -61.20
C LEU A 167 -3.28 -0.06 -62.22
N GLY A 168 -4.54 -0.24 -61.82
CA GLY A 168 -5.63 -0.72 -62.68
C GLY A 168 -5.51 -2.19 -63.06
N ARG A 169 -4.97 -3.04 -62.16
CA ARG A 169 -4.74 -4.47 -62.41
C ARG A 169 -5.72 -5.34 -61.63
N SER A 170 -5.75 -6.62 -62.00
CA SER A 170 -6.51 -7.67 -61.32
C SER A 170 -5.54 -8.74 -60.82
N ASP A 171 -4.55 -8.34 -60.03
CA ASP A 171 -3.62 -9.28 -59.40
C ASP A 171 -4.25 -9.78 -58.09
N SER A 172 -4.38 -11.10 -57.93
CA SER A 172 -4.95 -11.69 -56.72
C SER A 172 -3.88 -11.80 -55.63
N ALA A 173 -4.19 -11.32 -54.42
CA ALA A 173 -3.29 -11.44 -53.29
C ALA A 173 -3.03 -12.91 -52.90
N PRO A 174 -1.81 -13.24 -52.44
CA PRO A 174 -1.51 -14.54 -51.83
C PRO A 174 -2.51 -14.90 -50.72
N VAL A 175 -3.06 -16.11 -50.78
CA VAL A 175 -4.02 -16.60 -49.78
C VAL A 175 -3.25 -17.16 -48.57
N LEU A 176 -3.59 -16.70 -47.37
CA LEU A 176 -3.02 -17.21 -46.13
C LEU A 176 -3.52 -18.64 -45.84
N PRO A 177 -2.69 -19.49 -45.21
CA PRO A 177 -3.08 -20.85 -44.83
C PRO A 177 -4.22 -20.85 -43.80
N THR A 178 -5.01 -21.92 -43.79
CA THR A 178 -6.10 -22.11 -42.83
C THR A 178 -5.55 -22.25 -41.41
N ARG A 179 -6.11 -21.47 -40.49
CA ARG A 179 -5.72 -21.47 -39.08
C ARG A 179 -6.01 -22.83 -38.42
N PRO A 180 -5.08 -23.40 -37.63
CA PRO A 180 -5.34 -24.64 -36.90
C PRO A 180 -6.41 -24.44 -35.82
N GLN A 181 -7.02 -25.54 -35.37
CA GLN A 181 -8.04 -25.52 -34.32
C GLN A 181 -7.43 -25.01 -32.99
N ALA A 182 -8.26 -24.41 -32.12
CA ALA A 182 -7.80 -23.84 -30.85
C ALA A 182 -7.09 -24.86 -29.93
N GLU A 183 -7.48 -26.13 -30.03
CA GLU A 183 -6.93 -27.23 -29.23
C GLU A 183 -5.61 -27.78 -29.77
N ALA A 184 -5.15 -27.35 -30.95
CA ALA A 184 -3.96 -27.90 -31.62
C ALA A 184 -2.70 -27.88 -30.74
N GLU A 185 -1.85 -28.90 -30.84
CA GLU A 185 -0.60 -28.97 -30.08
C GLU A 185 0.39 -27.86 -30.45
N LEU A 186 1.34 -27.57 -29.55
CA LEU A 186 2.33 -26.50 -29.72
C LEU A 186 3.06 -26.59 -31.07
N GLU A 187 3.43 -27.80 -31.46
CA GLU A 187 4.18 -28.12 -32.68
C GLU A 187 3.38 -27.71 -33.93
N ALA A 188 2.07 -27.92 -33.92
CA ALA A 188 1.19 -27.51 -35.01
C ALA A 188 1.04 -25.97 -35.07
N VAL A 189 1.00 -25.30 -33.92
CA VAL A 189 0.96 -23.83 -33.85
C VAL A 189 2.28 -23.22 -34.35
N LEU A 190 3.42 -23.80 -33.97
CA LEU A 190 4.73 -23.35 -34.45
C LEU A 190 4.92 -23.59 -35.96
N ALA A 191 4.43 -24.72 -36.48
CA ALA A 191 4.41 -24.96 -37.91
C ALA A 191 3.55 -23.91 -38.64
N TYR A 192 2.38 -23.58 -38.10
CA TYR A 192 1.54 -22.52 -38.63
C TYR A 192 2.23 -21.14 -38.59
N GLU A 193 2.89 -20.80 -37.48
CA GLU A 193 3.68 -19.57 -37.34
C GLU A 193 4.72 -19.43 -38.46
N ALA A 194 5.42 -20.53 -38.78
CA ALA A 194 6.42 -20.56 -39.85
C ALA A 194 5.80 -20.28 -41.23
N VAL A 195 4.66 -20.91 -41.55
CA VAL A 195 3.99 -20.71 -42.84
C VAL A 195 3.43 -19.29 -42.95
N VAL A 196 2.84 -18.72 -41.89
CA VAL A 196 2.35 -17.33 -41.91
C VAL A 196 3.51 -16.35 -42.08
N ARG A 197 4.66 -16.60 -41.46
CA ARG A 197 5.88 -15.80 -41.64
C ARG A 197 6.39 -15.84 -43.08
N GLU A 198 6.40 -17.00 -43.72
CA GLU A 198 6.75 -17.14 -45.13
C GLU A 198 5.74 -16.41 -46.05
N GLY A 199 4.45 -16.49 -45.71
CA GLY A 199 3.39 -15.73 -46.39
C GLY A 199 3.60 -14.23 -46.29
N LEU A 200 3.97 -13.72 -45.11
CA LEU A 200 4.28 -12.30 -44.90
C LEU A 200 5.47 -11.85 -45.75
N ALA A 201 6.54 -12.66 -45.81
CA ALA A 201 7.71 -12.35 -46.64
C ALA A 201 7.33 -12.28 -48.13
N THR A 202 6.51 -13.23 -48.59
CA THR A 202 6.01 -13.28 -49.98
C THR A 202 5.13 -12.07 -50.31
N LEU A 203 4.23 -11.68 -49.40
CA LEU A 203 3.44 -10.46 -49.52
C LEU A 203 4.33 -9.21 -49.55
N GLY A 204 5.41 -9.20 -48.75
CA GLY A 204 6.42 -8.13 -48.72
C GLY A 204 7.11 -7.93 -50.05
N THR A 205 7.58 -9.02 -50.67
CA THR A 205 8.18 -8.97 -52.00
C THR A 205 7.18 -8.49 -53.05
N HIS A 206 5.95 -8.97 -53.00
CA HIS A 206 4.90 -8.56 -53.94
C HIS A 206 4.57 -7.06 -53.81
N HIS A 207 4.42 -6.57 -52.58
CA HIS A 207 4.18 -5.16 -52.30
C HIS A 207 5.33 -4.28 -52.83
N ALA A 208 6.58 -4.68 -52.60
CA ALA A 208 7.75 -3.95 -53.09
C ALA A 208 7.79 -3.90 -54.63
N GLU A 209 7.45 -4.98 -55.32
CA GLU A 209 7.35 -5.01 -56.78
C GLU A 209 6.26 -4.07 -57.32
N LEU A 210 5.07 -4.06 -56.70
CA LEU A 210 3.97 -3.17 -57.09
C LEU A 210 4.37 -1.71 -56.90
N ASN A 211 4.99 -1.38 -55.77
CA ASN A 211 5.44 -0.03 -55.49
C ASN A 211 6.55 0.41 -56.47
N ALA A 212 7.51 -0.45 -56.77
CA ALA A 212 8.55 -0.18 -57.76
C ALA A 212 7.95 0.08 -59.17
N ARG A 213 6.92 -0.67 -59.55
CA ARG A 213 6.19 -0.46 -60.81
C ARG A 213 5.43 0.86 -60.83
N LEU A 214 4.75 1.22 -59.74
CA LEU A 214 4.07 2.51 -59.63
C LEU A 214 5.07 3.66 -59.78
N GLN A 215 6.19 3.60 -59.06
CA GLN A 215 7.28 4.60 -59.18
C GLN A 215 7.86 4.64 -60.59
N ALA A 216 8.03 3.51 -61.26
CA ALA A 216 8.50 3.47 -62.65
C ALA A 216 7.49 4.12 -63.61
N ARG A 217 6.18 3.95 -63.38
CA ARG A 217 5.12 4.61 -64.15
C ARG A 217 5.11 6.12 -63.92
N GLU A 218 5.27 6.55 -62.68
CA GLU A 218 5.37 7.97 -62.32
C GLU A 218 6.60 8.62 -62.98
N ARG A 219 7.78 7.99 -62.86
CA ARG A 219 9.01 8.46 -63.53
C ARG A 219 8.90 8.44 -65.06
N ALA A 220 8.27 7.43 -65.65
CA ALA A 220 8.03 7.38 -67.08
C ALA A 220 7.07 8.49 -67.54
N ALA A 221 6.05 8.82 -66.72
CA ALA A 221 5.15 9.95 -66.98
C ALA A 221 5.88 11.31 -66.86
N GLU A 222 6.83 11.45 -65.93
CA GLU A 222 7.70 12.63 -65.81
C GLU A 222 8.66 12.77 -67.01
N LEU A 223 9.28 11.66 -67.44
CA LEU A 223 10.25 11.63 -68.55
C LEU A 223 9.61 11.73 -69.94
N ALA A 224 8.34 11.34 -70.10
CA ALA A 224 7.61 11.47 -71.36
C ALA A 224 7.38 12.93 -71.78
N GLY A 225 7.72 13.89 -70.92
CA GLY A 225 7.49 15.31 -71.16
C GLY A 225 5.99 15.65 -71.22
N PRO A 226 5.64 16.94 -71.32
CA PRO A 226 4.25 17.37 -71.33
C PRO A 226 3.61 17.07 -72.70
N ALA A 227 3.33 15.80 -72.98
CA ALA A 227 2.25 15.46 -73.87
C ALA A 227 0.97 15.98 -73.21
N VAL A 228 0.27 16.86 -73.92
CA VAL A 228 -0.95 17.55 -73.50
C VAL A 228 -2.06 16.53 -73.18
N THR A 229 -2.04 15.93 -71.99
CA THR A 229 -3.27 15.85 -71.22
C THR A 229 -3.50 17.27 -70.75
N ALA A 230 -4.47 17.96 -71.34
CA ALA A 230 -5.10 19.06 -70.65
C ALA A 230 -5.61 18.48 -69.32
N ARG A 231 -4.77 18.55 -68.27
CA ARG A 231 -5.23 18.52 -66.89
C ARG A 231 -6.27 19.62 -66.89
N SER A 232 -7.54 19.24 -66.87
CA SER A 232 -8.61 20.21 -66.83
C SER A 232 -8.29 21.15 -65.67
N ALA A 233 -8.55 22.44 -65.83
CA ALA A 233 -8.35 23.39 -64.74
C ALA A 233 -8.99 22.89 -63.43
N ALA A 234 -10.07 22.08 -63.53
CA ALA A 234 -10.72 21.41 -62.41
C ALA A 234 -9.83 20.39 -61.67
N THR A 235 -9.03 19.57 -62.36
CA THR A 235 -8.15 18.58 -61.73
C THR A 235 -6.99 19.26 -60.99
N ALA A 236 -6.42 20.31 -61.60
CA ALA A 236 -5.37 21.11 -60.94
C ALA A 236 -5.93 21.91 -59.74
N LEU A 237 -7.17 22.40 -59.83
CA LEU A 237 -7.85 23.07 -58.71
C LEU A 237 -8.11 22.07 -57.56
N GLN A 238 -8.52 20.85 -57.89
CA GLN A 238 -8.80 19.79 -56.92
C GLN A 238 -7.53 19.33 -56.20
N ASP A 239 -6.44 19.09 -56.94
CA ASP A 239 -5.13 18.77 -56.34
C ASP A 239 -4.65 19.91 -55.42
N PHE A 240 -4.82 21.17 -55.84
CA PHE A 240 -4.46 22.33 -55.04
C PHE A 240 -5.33 22.44 -53.77
N ASP A 241 -6.65 22.23 -53.88
CA ASP A 241 -7.58 22.26 -52.75
C ASP A 241 -7.29 21.11 -51.76
N ASP A 242 -6.94 19.92 -52.24
CA ASP A 242 -6.58 18.79 -51.39
C ASP A 242 -5.24 19.00 -50.68
N VAL A 243 -4.23 19.56 -51.36
CA VAL A 243 -2.98 20.01 -50.73
C VAL A 243 -3.25 21.08 -49.68
N ARG A 244 -4.13 22.06 -49.98
CA ARG A 244 -4.49 23.13 -49.04
C ARG A 244 -5.21 22.58 -47.81
N ARG A 245 -6.17 21.66 -48.00
CA ARG A 245 -6.90 20.96 -46.92
C ARG A 245 -5.94 20.17 -46.04
N ASN A 246 -5.07 19.37 -46.65
CA ASN A 246 -4.10 18.55 -45.92
C ASN A 246 -3.09 19.42 -45.15
N SER A 247 -2.61 20.51 -45.76
CA SER A 247 -1.71 21.46 -45.09
C SER A 247 -2.39 22.15 -43.91
N ALA A 248 -3.65 22.59 -44.06
CA ALA A 248 -4.40 23.20 -42.97
C ALA A 248 -4.64 22.22 -41.81
N ARG A 249 -5.03 20.98 -42.15
CA ARG A 249 -5.21 19.89 -41.18
C ARG A 249 -3.92 19.59 -40.41
N GLN A 250 -2.80 19.41 -41.11
CA GLN A 250 -1.49 19.16 -40.48
C GLN A 250 -1.00 20.33 -39.64
N ALA A 251 -1.28 21.57 -40.04
CA ALA A 251 -0.92 22.75 -39.26
C ALA A 251 -1.74 22.85 -37.97
N LEU A 252 -3.02 22.50 -38.01
CA LEU A 252 -3.86 22.50 -36.82
C LEU A 252 -3.57 21.31 -35.89
N LEU A 253 -3.26 20.13 -36.43
CA LEU A 253 -2.79 18.99 -35.64
C LEU A 253 -1.52 19.34 -34.86
N ARG A 254 -0.52 19.92 -35.54
CA ARG A 254 0.70 20.41 -34.87
C ARG A 254 0.39 21.43 -33.78
N HIS A 255 -0.44 22.43 -34.07
CA HIS A 255 -0.84 23.44 -33.07
C HIS A 255 -1.56 22.81 -31.88
N ARG A 256 -2.46 21.85 -32.12
CA ARG A 256 -3.17 21.11 -31.06
C ARG A 256 -2.17 20.37 -30.18
N ASP A 257 -1.27 19.61 -30.80
CA ASP A 257 -0.29 18.78 -30.08
C ASP A 257 0.67 19.68 -29.27
N GLU A 258 1.17 20.77 -29.85
CA GLU A 258 1.97 21.78 -29.14
C GLU A 258 1.21 22.38 -27.93
N ARG A 259 -0.09 22.69 -28.08
CA ARG A 259 -0.89 23.22 -26.96
C ARG A 259 -1.17 22.17 -25.89
N LEU A 260 -1.34 20.91 -26.27
CA LEU A 260 -1.53 19.80 -25.34
C LEU A 260 -0.25 19.55 -24.54
N ASP A 261 0.91 19.57 -25.21
CA ASP A 261 2.22 19.44 -24.57
C ASP A 261 2.49 20.59 -23.58
N GLU A 262 2.25 21.84 -23.98
CA GLU A 262 2.34 23.00 -23.07
C GLU A 262 1.36 22.91 -21.89
N ALA A 263 0.21 22.27 -22.11
CA ALA A 263 -0.77 22.06 -21.08
C ALA A 263 -0.46 20.87 -20.17
N GLU A 264 0.54 20.03 -20.50
CA GLU A 264 0.83 18.74 -19.86
C GLU A 264 -0.36 17.78 -19.92
N LEU A 265 -1.10 17.80 -21.04
CA LEU A 265 -2.29 16.98 -21.26
C LEU A 265 -2.07 15.99 -22.38
N GLU A 266 -2.38 14.72 -22.15
CA GLU A 266 -2.42 13.71 -23.21
C GLU A 266 -3.78 13.69 -23.89
N PHE A 267 -3.78 13.70 -25.23
CA PHE A 267 -5.02 13.66 -26.03
C PHE A 267 -5.93 12.47 -25.66
N GLY A 268 -5.33 11.30 -25.45
CA GLY A 268 -6.06 10.07 -25.10
C GLY A 268 -6.76 10.12 -23.75
N GLN A 269 -6.30 10.98 -22.84
CA GLN A 269 -6.86 11.13 -21.49
C GLN A 269 -7.94 12.20 -21.41
N LEU A 270 -8.18 12.97 -22.48
CA LEU A 270 -9.19 14.02 -22.50
C LEU A 270 -10.61 13.42 -22.45
N PRO A 271 -11.60 14.14 -21.89
CA PRO A 271 -13.00 13.74 -21.96
C PRO A 271 -13.45 13.53 -23.42
N ALA A 272 -14.30 12.54 -23.67
CA ALA A 272 -14.78 12.21 -25.02
C ALA A 272 -15.32 13.43 -25.77
N ALA A 273 -16.18 14.22 -25.11
CA ALA A 273 -16.75 15.43 -25.70
C ALA A 273 -15.68 16.46 -26.15
N LEU A 274 -14.56 16.58 -25.43
CA LEU A 274 -13.47 17.48 -25.82
C LEU A 274 -12.66 16.91 -26.99
N ARG A 275 -12.44 15.60 -27.01
CA ARG A 275 -11.79 14.94 -28.16
C ARG A 275 -12.62 15.14 -29.43
N ASP A 276 -13.93 14.95 -29.35
CA ASP A 276 -14.85 15.16 -30.48
C ASP A 276 -14.82 16.61 -30.99
N LEU A 277 -14.76 17.60 -30.09
CA LEU A 277 -14.61 19.01 -30.46
C LEU A 277 -13.27 19.30 -31.14
N LEU A 278 -12.18 18.72 -30.64
CA LEU A 278 -10.84 18.89 -31.20
C LEU A 278 -10.70 18.20 -32.57
N ASP A 279 -11.24 16.99 -32.72
CA ASP A 279 -11.23 16.26 -33.98
C ASP A 279 -12.13 16.94 -35.03
N GLY A 280 -13.32 17.40 -34.64
CA GLY A 280 -14.17 18.20 -35.52
C GLY A 280 -13.50 19.50 -35.98
N ALA A 281 -12.77 20.18 -35.10
CA ALA A 281 -11.98 21.36 -35.49
C ALA A 281 -10.86 21.03 -36.48
N VAL A 282 -10.28 19.83 -36.41
CA VAL A 282 -9.26 19.34 -37.37
C VAL A 282 -9.88 19.04 -38.73
N GLU A 283 -11.09 18.49 -38.78
CA GLU A 283 -11.84 18.28 -40.03
C GLU A 283 -12.18 19.62 -40.70
N ASP A 284 -12.63 20.61 -39.92
CA ASP A 284 -13.03 21.93 -40.38
C ASP A 284 -11.86 22.92 -40.59
N ALA A 285 -10.61 22.50 -40.35
CA ALA A 285 -9.43 23.36 -40.40
C ALA A 285 -9.23 24.07 -41.76
N HIS A 286 -9.78 23.49 -42.83
CA HIS A 286 -9.68 24.01 -44.19
C HIS A 286 -10.73 25.08 -44.52
N LEU A 287 -11.77 25.21 -43.70
CA LEU A 287 -12.86 26.17 -43.86
C LEU A 287 -12.59 27.47 -43.09
N GLN A 288 -11.97 27.37 -41.92
CA GLN A 288 -11.69 28.49 -41.03
C GLN A 288 -10.48 28.20 -40.12
N ASP A 289 -9.75 29.23 -39.69
CA ASP A 289 -8.74 29.11 -38.65
C ASP A 289 -9.38 28.82 -37.27
N GLN A 290 -9.14 27.60 -36.76
CA GLN A 290 -9.65 27.12 -35.47
C GLN A 290 -8.63 27.23 -34.32
N ARG A 291 -7.41 27.73 -34.57
CA ARG A 291 -6.31 27.71 -33.58
C ARG A 291 -6.69 28.32 -32.24
N SER A 292 -7.36 29.48 -32.26
CA SER A 292 -7.78 30.16 -31.03
C SER A 292 -8.83 29.37 -30.23
N ARG A 293 -9.71 28.60 -30.89
CA ARG A 293 -10.71 27.76 -30.21
C ARG A 293 -10.04 26.56 -29.56
N VAL A 294 -9.15 25.88 -30.30
CA VAL A 294 -8.34 24.77 -29.79
C VAL A 294 -7.55 25.20 -28.56
N THR A 295 -6.83 26.32 -28.62
CA THR A 295 -6.10 26.86 -27.47
C THR A 295 -7.00 27.11 -26.27
N ARG A 296 -8.19 27.67 -26.48
CA ARG A 296 -9.14 27.97 -25.40
C ARG A 296 -9.68 26.71 -24.74
N TRP A 297 -10.08 25.71 -25.52
CA TRP A 297 -10.62 24.46 -24.97
C TRP A 297 -9.58 23.68 -24.18
N ILE A 298 -8.34 23.61 -24.68
CA ILE A 298 -7.23 22.97 -23.98
C ILE A 298 -6.93 23.72 -22.66
N ALA A 299 -6.85 25.05 -22.70
CA ALA A 299 -6.61 25.85 -21.50
C ALA A 299 -7.73 25.68 -20.45
N GLN A 300 -8.99 25.59 -20.89
CA GLN A 300 -10.13 25.38 -20.01
C GLN A 300 -10.07 23.99 -19.34
N GLU A 301 -9.68 22.95 -20.07
CA GLU A 301 -9.54 21.61 -19.50
C GLU A 301 -8.37 21.52 -18.53
N LYS A 302 -7.22 22.16 -18.84
CA LYS A 302 -6.11 22.28 -17.89
C LYS A 302 -6.56 22.93 -16.60
N GLN A 303 -7.19 24.10 -16.70
CA GLN A 303 -7.72 24.82 -15.54
C GLN A 303 -8.71 23.96 -14.72
N ARG A 304 -9.54 23.15 -15.40
CA ARG A 304 -10.47 22.22 -14.73
C ARG A 304 -9.72 21.15 -13.93
N ARG A 305 -8.70 20.51 -14.52
CA ARG A 305 -7.89 19.49 -13.84
C ARG A 305 -7.10 20.04 -12.66
N ASP A 306 -6.42 21.17 -12.86
CA ASP A 306 -5.70 21.87 -11.80
C ASP A 306 -6.65 22.24 -10.64
N GLY A 307 -7.87 22.69 -10.98
CA GLY A 307 -8.92 22.99 -10.02
C GLY A 307 -9.41 21.78 -9.23
N ILE A 308 -9.58 20.63 -9.89
CA ILE A 308 -9.95 19.35 -9.25
C ILE A 308 -8.83 18.91 -8.28
N GLU A 309 -7.59 18.91 -8.74
CA GLU A 309 -6.44 18.51 -7.92
C GLU A 309 -6.31 19.43 -6.69
N ARG A 310 -6.43 20.74 -6.90
CA ARG A 310 -6.42 21.72 -5.82
C ARG A 310 -7.56 21.48 -4.83
N ALA A 311 -8.78 21.23 -5.30
CA ALA A 311 -9.92 20.97 -4.43
C ALA A 311 -9.74 19.70 -3.58
N LEU A 312 -9.22 18.62 -4.17
CA LEU A 312 -8.89 17.39 -3.46
C LEU A 312 -7.80 17.64 -2.40
N ALA A 313 -6.76 18.41 -2.73
CA ALA A 313 -5.70 18.76 -1.79
C ALA A 313 -6.23 19.58 -0.59
N LEU A 314 -7.19 20.49 -0.82
CA LEU A 314 -7.83 21.26 0.25
C LEU A 314 -8.75 20.39 1.12
N LEU A 315 -9.50 19.45 0.53
CA LEU A 315 -10.34 18.50 1.29
C LEU A 315 -9.53 17.59 2.22
N GLN A 316 -8.31 17.21 1.82
CA GLN A 316 -7.41 16.41 2.65
C GLN A 316 -6.77 17.20 3.80
N ARG A 317 -6.76 18.54 3.72
CA ARG A 317 -6.17 19.43 4.71
C ARG A 317 -7.27 20.16 5.47
N VAL A 318 -8.03 19.43 6.27
CA VAL A 318 -9.05 20.04 7.13
C VAL A 318 -8.37 20.99 8.14
N PRO A 319 -8.81 22.25 8.29
CA PRO A 319 -8.27 23.14 9.32
C PRO A 319 -8.46 22.57 10.74
N ASP A 320 -7.44 22.74 11.59
CA ASP A 320 -7.46 22.24 12.98
C ASP A 320 -8.63 22.86 13.78
N LEU A 321 -9.27 22.08 14.66
CA LEU A 321 -10.37 22.53 15.53
C LEU A 321 -11.58 23.14 14.80
N VAL A 322 -11.70 22.96 13.48
CA VAL A 322 -12.82 23.53 12.70
C VAL A 322 -14.18 22.99 13.14
N HIS A 323 -14.19 21.80 13.74
CA HIS A 323 -15.41 21.15 14.25
C HIS A 323 -15.76 21.52 15.69
N ASP A 324 -14.84 22.15 16.43
CA ASP A 324 -15.04 22.50 17.84
C ASP A 324 -15.78 23.84 18.00
N ASP A 325 -15.79 24.67 16.95
CA ASP A 325 -16.61 25.88 16.86
C ASP A 325 -17.76 25.70 15.86
N ALA A 326 -19.00 25.97 16.30
CA ALA A 326 -20.19 25.76 15.47
C ALA A 326 -20.22 26.63 14.20
N THR A 327 -19.62 27.83 14.25
CA THR A 327 -19.58 28.76 13.11
C THR A 327 -18.57 28.31 12.07
N LEU A 328 -17.37 27.93 12.51
CA LEU A 328 -16.33 27.34 11.65
C LEU A 328 -16.81 26.03 11.04
N SER A 329 -17.45 25.18 11.83
CA SER A 329 -17.96 23.88 11.39
C SER A 329 -19.02 24.03 10.30
N ARG A 330 -19.93 25.02 10.43
CA ARG A 330 -20.92 25.33 9.39
C ARG A 330 -20.27 25.85 8.11
N ARG A 331 -19.33 26.79 8.21
CA ARG A 331 -18.63 27.36 7.04
C ARG A 331 -17.81 26.29 6.31
N TRP A 332 -17.10 25.44 7.06
CA TRP A 332 -16.39 24.29 6.51
C TRP A 332 -17.33 23.30 5.83
N SER A 333 -18.51 23.03 6.39
CA SER A 333 -19.50 22.14 5.75
C SER A 333 -19.96 22.67 4.39
N VAL A 334 -20.19 23.98 4.27
CA VAL A 334 -20.54 24.62 2.99
C VAL A 334 -19.37 24.56 2.00
N LEU A 335 -18.16 24.92 2.46
CA LEU A 335 -16.98 24.92 1.61
C LEU A 335 -16.61 23.51 1.14
N SER A 336 -16.68 22.51 2.03
CA SER A 336 -16.37 21.11 1.71
C SER A 336 -17.36 20.52 0.70
N ALA A 337 -18.65 20.83 0.80
CA ALA A 337 -19.64 20.45 -0.21
C ALA A 337 -19.31 21.05 -1.58
N ARG A 338 -18.88 22.32 -1.60
CA ARG A 338 -18.46 23.00 -2.84
C ARG A 338 -17.17 22.39 -3.41
N LEU A 339 -16.18 22.11 -2.57
CA LEU A 339 -14.94 21.44 -2.95
C LEU A 339 -15.21 20.02 -3.50
N GLN A 340 -16.18 19.30 -2.93
CA GLN A 340 -16.63 18.00 -3.46
C GLN A 340 -17.29 18.16 -4.84
N GLY A 341 -18.10 19.20 -5.04
CA GLY A 341 -18.67 19.54 -6.35
C GLY A 341 -17.60 19.84 -7.41
N ILE A 342 -16.56 20.58 -7.04
CA ILE A 342 -15.40 20.86 -7.91
C ILE A 342 -14.63 19.58 -8.20
N ALA A 343 -14.32 18.78 -7.18
CA ALA A 343 -13.62 17.51 -7.34
C ALA A 343 -14.40 16.52 -8.23
N GLY A 344 -15.74 16.55 -8.16
CA GLY A 344 -16.63 15.80 -9.04
C GLY A 344 -16.77 16.38 -10.45
N GLY A 345 -16.13 17.52 -10.75
CA GLY A 345 -16.17 18.19 -12.05
C GLY A 345 -17.49 18.91 -12.36
N LEU A 346 -18.34 19.15 -11.35
CA LEU A 346 -19.63 19.83 -11.49
C LEU A 346 -19.50 21.35 -11.39
N GLU A 347 -18.49 21.83 -10.68
CA GLU A 347 -18.20 23.24 -10.47
C GLU A 347 -16.76 23.59 -10.87
N ALA A 348 -16.52 24.86 -11.23
CA ALA A 348 -15.19 25.36 -11.52
C ALA A 348 -14.49 25.86 -10.26
N PHE A 349 -13.20 25.57 -10.12
CA PHE A 349 -12.39 26.14 -9.06
C PHE A 349 -12.15 27.63 -9.30
N GLY A 350 -12.52 28.45 -8.31
CA GLY A 350 -12.43 29.91 -8.37
C GLY A 350 -11.59 30.50 -7.24
N PRO A 351 -11.10 31.74 -7.39
CA PRO A 351 -10.30 32.42 -6.37
C PRO A 351 -11.07 32.70 -5.08
N ASP A 352 -12.40 32.70 -5.12
CA ASP A 352 -13.27 32.82 -3.96
C ASP A 352 -13.20 31.58 -3.05
N VAL A 353 -13.05 30.39 -3.62
CA VAL A 353 -12.91 29.12 -2.89
C VAL A 353 -11.60 29.11 -2.09
N ASP A 354 -10.49 29.46 -2.74
CA ASP A 354 -9.18 29.56 -2.07
C ASP A 354 -9.18 30.62 -0.95
N ARG A 355 -9.81 31.78 -1.18
CA ARG A 355 -9.92 32.84 -0.17
C ARG A 355 -10.70 32.39 1.06
N GLU A 356 -11.82 31.70 0.87
CA GLU A 356 -12.62 31.20 1.99
C GLU A 356 -11.86 30.12 2.78
N TYR A 357 -11.16 29.22 2.08
CA TYR A 357 -10.33 28.21 2.75
C TYR A 357 -9.21 28.86 3.60
N GLU A 358 -8.48 29.82 3.04
CA GLU A 358 -7.42 30.53 3.77
C GLU A 358 -7.97 31.34 4.94
N GLN A 359 -9.16 31.92 4.80
CA GLN A 359 -9.83 32.62 5.91
C GLN A 359 -10.20 31.64 7.02
N LEU A 360 -10.83 30.51 6.69
CA LEU A 360 -11.16 29.47 7.66
C LEU A 360 -9.93 28.96 8.40
N ARG A 361 -8.83 28.76 7.69
CA ARG A 361 -7.56 28.32 8.28
C ARG A 361 -6.99 29.36 9.25
N ARG A 362 -7.06 30.66 8.93
CA ARG A 362 -6.65 31.73 9.85
C ARG A 362 -7.53 31.75 11.09
N ASP A 363 -8.84 31.70 10.91
CA ASP A 363 -9.80 31.75 12.02
C ASP A 363 -9.62 30.54 12.96
N ALA A 364 -9.46 29.34 12.39
CA ALA A 364 -9.13 28.11 13.11
C ALA A 364 -7.79 28.23 13.88
N ARG A 365 -6.78 28.81 13.25
CA ARG A 365 -5.48 29.02 13.91
C ARG A 365 -5.57 30.01 15.06
N THR A 366 -6.33 31.08 14.92
CA THR A 366 -6.61 32.04 15.99
C THR A 366 -7.30 31.36 17.16
N LEU A 367 -8.27 30.48 16.89
CA LEU A 367 -8.95 29.68 17.92
C LEU A 367 -7.99 28.72 18.64
N LEU A 368 -7.14 28.00 17.89
CA LEU A 368 -6.12 27.11 18.44
C LEU A 368 -5.12 27.87 19.33
N ASN A 369 -4.63 29.02 18.86
CA ASN A 369 -3.75 29.87 19.67
C ASN A 369 -4.43 30.32 20.96
N GLY A 370 -5.74 30.64 20.91
CA GLY A 370 -6.53 30.96 22.09
C GLY A 370 -6.61 29.82 23.10
N HIS A 371 -6.82 28.57 22.64
CA HIS A 371 -6.80 27.41 23.52
C HIS A 371 -5.43 27.18 24.16
N TYR A 372 -4.34 27.32 23.41
CA TYR A 372 -2.99 27.24 23.99
C TYR A 372 -2.72 28.36 24.99
N ALA A 373 -3.15 29.59 24.70
CA ALA A 373 -2.98 30.72 25.60
C ALA A 373 -3.77 30.56 26.90
N SER A 374 -5.02 30.07 26.85
CA SER A 374 -5.81 29.76 28.04
C SER A 374 -5.16 28.61 28.84
N ALA A 375 -4.69 27.55 28.18
CA ALA A 375 -4.01 26.43 28.85
C ALA A 375 -2.71 26.87 29.57
N ASP A 376 -1.86 27.64 28.91
CA ASP A 376 -0.63 28.20 29.51
C ASP A 376 -0.96 29.15 30.68
N TRP A 377 -2.02 29.96 30.55
CA TRP A 377 -2.47 30.82 31.64
C TRP A 377 -2.94 30.00 32.86
N VAL A 378 -3.76 28.96 32.66
CA VAL A 378 -4.21 28.06 33.74
C VAL A 378 -3.03 27.35 34.40
N GLU A 379 -2.05 26.89 33.62
CA GLU A 379 -0.84 26.25 34.15
C GLU A 379 -0.03 27.20 35.04
N ARG A 380 0.15 28.46 34.61
CA ARG A 380 0.81 29.50 35.42
C ARG A 380 0.04 29.86 36.68
N MET A 381 -1.29 29.95 36.61
CA MET A 381 -2.15 30.18 37.77
C MET A 381 -1.96 29.06 38.81
N ARG A 382 -1.93 27.80 38.38
CA ARG A 382 -1.65 26.64 39.24
C ARG A 382 -0.25 26.69 39.85
N GLY A 383 0.75 27.10 39.07
CA GLY A 383 2.12 27.29 39.57
C GLY A 383 2.24 28.33 40.69
N GLN A 384 1.28 29.26 40.78
CA GLN A 384 1.21 30.31 41.81
C GLN A 384 0.28 29.98 42.98
N GLY A 385 -0.19 28.73 43.07
CA GLY A 385 -1.05 28.26 44.16
C GLY A 385 -2.54 28.58 43.97
N PHE A 386 -2.99 28.84 42.74
CA PHE A 386 -4.41 28.96 42.44
C PHE A 386 -4.99 27.67 41.84
N GLU A 387 -6.25 27.35 42.16
CA GLU A 387 -7.03 26.37 41.41
C GLU A 387 -8.03 27.08 40.50
N VAL A 388 -8.08 26.67 39.23
CA VAL A 388 -8.97 27.28 38.23
C VAL A 388 -10.04 26.27 37.84
N TYR A 389 -11.29 26.70 37.94
CA TYR A 389 -12.49 25.94 37.58
C TYR A 389 -13.29 26.69 36.53
N GLU A 390 -13.91 25.95 35.62
CA GLU A 390 -14.92 26.50 34.71
C GLU A 390 -16.27 26.47 35.42
N ARG A 391 -17.06 27.54 35.32
CA ARG A 391 -18.42 27.57 35.88
C ARG A 391 -19.31 26.58 35.13
N GLU A 392 -20.25 25.96 35.84
CA GLU A 392 -21.23 25.03 35.23
C GLU A 392 -22.11 25.67 34.15
N ASP A 393 -22.27 27.00 34.18
CA ASP A 393 -22.99 27.77 33.18
C ASP A 393 -22.15 28.12 31.94
N GLY A 394 -20.86 27.75 31.93
CA GLY A 394 -19.91 28.03 30.84
C GLY A 394 -19.62 29.52 30.61
N ALA A 395 -20.08 30.40 31.51
CA ALA A 395 -20.04 31.86 31.31
C ALA A 395 -18.83 32.54 31.96
N GLY A 396 -17.92 31.76 32.57
CA GLY A 396 -16.73 32.31 33.22
C GLY A 396 -15.94 31.25 33.99
N LEU A 397 -14.88 31.73 34.62
CA LEU A 397 -13.97 30.96 35.44
C LEU A 397 -14.14 31.31 36.91
N VAL A 398 -13.87 30.35 37.79
CA VAL A 398 -13.68 30.59 39.23
C VAL A 398 -12.26 30.20 39.57
N VAL A 399 -11.50 31.13 40.12
CA VAL A 399 -10.14 30.93 40.59
C VAL A 399 -10.14 30.95 42.11
N VAL A 400 -9.66 29.90 42.76
CA VAL A 400 -9.56 29.81 44.22
C VAL A 400 -8.10 29.94 44.63
N ASP A 401 -7.80 30.82 45.60
CA ASP A 401 -6.44 30.90 46.19
C ASP A 401 -6.29 29.82 47.27
N LEU A 402 -5.37 28.87 47.08
CA LEU A 402 -5.15 27.80 48.04
C LEU A 402 -4.53 28.28 49.36
N ASP A 403 -3.81 29.41 49.33
CA ASP A 403 -3.24 30.00 50.54
C ASP A 403 -4.28 30.77 51.36
N HIS A 404 -5.42 31.11 50.75
CA HIS A 404 -6.51 31.86 51.38
C HIS A 404 -7.89 31.26 51.02
N PRO A 405 -8.30 30.14 51.64
CA PRO A 405 -9.49 29.37 51.25
C PRO A 405 -10.85 30.10 51.33
N GLY A 406 -10.89 31.33 51.85
CA GLY A 406 -12.07 32.19 51.90
C GLY A 406 -12.13 33.25 50.78
N ILE A 407 -11.22 33.19 49.81
CA ILE A 407 -11.11 34.15 48.71
C ILE A 407 -11.15 33.39 47.38
N TRP A 408 -11.96 33.93 46.47
CA TRP A 408 -12.03 33.46 45.10
C TRP A 408 -12.13 34.63 44.12
N LEU A 409 -11.75 34.40 42.88
CA LEU A 409 -11.89 35.35 41.79
C LEU A 409 -12.89 34.80 40.79
N GLU A 410 -13.86 35.61 40.41
CA GLU A 410 -14.74 35.31 39.29
C GLU A 410 -14.17 35.97 38.04
N GLY A 411 -13.83 35.13 37.05
CA GLY A 411 -13.20 35.54 35.81
C GLY A 411 -14.14 35.48 34.63
N ILE A 412 -14.05 36.46 33.74
CA ILE A 412 -14.63 36.38 32.40
C ILE A 412 -13.49 36.36 31.39
N GLU A 413 -13.38 35.27 30.63
CA GLU A 413 -12.44 35.18 29.52
C GLU A 413 -12.97 35.92 28.29
N GLN A 414 -12.11 36.70 27.67
CA GLN A 414 -12.35 37.37 26.41
C GLN A 414 -11.24 37.02 25.43
N ARG A 415 -11.62 36.67 24.20
CA ARG A 415 -10.66 36.34 23.15
C ARG A 415 -10.26 37.62 22.40
N ALA A 416 -8.96 37.84 22.28
CA ALA A 416 -8.40 38.90 21.45
C ALA A 416 -8.38 38.47 19.95
N GLU A 417 -8.37 39.46 19.05
CA GLU A 417 -8.39 39.23 17.59
C GLU A 417 -7.19 38.43 17.05
N ASP A 418 -6.07 38.39 17.78
CA ASP A 418 -4.87 37.63 17.43
C ASP A 418 -4.78 36.25 18.10
N GLY A 419 -5.83 35.84 18.81
CA GLY A 419 -5.86 34.57 19.54
C GLY A 419 -5.22 34.67 20.91
N GLY A 420 -4.93 35.88 21.40
CA GLY A 420 -4.65 36.11 22.82
C GLY A 420 -5.90 35.88 23.68
N VAL A 421 -5.68 35.59 24.96
CA VAL A 421 -6.75 35.49 25.97
C VAL A 421 -6.56 36.62 26.96
N LEU A 422 -7.64 37.37 27.18
CA LEU A 422 -7.73 38.39 28.21
C LEU A 422 -8.75 37.92 29.24
N THR A 423 -8.32 37.78 30.49
CA THR A 423 -9.21 37.37 31.57
C THR A 423 -9.41 38.54 32.52
N THR A 424 -10.64 39.02 32.67
CA THR A 424 -10.99 40.01 33.69
C THR A 424 -11.40 39.27 34.95
N LEU A 425 -10.69 39.50 36.06
CA LEU A 425 -10.93 38.83 37.34
C LEU A 425 -11.54 39.81 38.34
N GLU A 426 -12.66 39.43 38.97
CA GLU A 426 -13.28 40.16 40.08
C GLU A 426 -13.04 39.39 41.38
N LEU A 427 -12.38 40.03 42.35
CA LEU A 427 -12.08 39.43 43.65
C LEU A 427 -13.32 39.40 44.55
N LYS A 428 -13.59 38.23 45.14
CA LYS A 428 -14.66 37.99 46.11
C LYS A 428 -14.06 37.38 47.37
N THR A 429 -14.60 37.76 48.53
CA THR A 429 -14.07 37.33 49.83
C THR A 429 -15.20 37.19 50.83
N ASP A 430 -15.13 36.13 51.65
CA ASP A 430 -15.96 35.93 52.83
C ASP A 430 -15.21 36.33 54.14
N ALA A 431 -14.02 36.93 54.02
CA ALA A 431 -13.18 37.31 55.17
C ALA A 431 -13.70 38.59 55.88
N ALA A 432 -13.41 38.69 57.20
CA ALA A 432 -13.73 39.88 57.99
C ALA A 432 -12.87 41.09 57.55
N PRO A 433 -13.40 42.34 57.62
CA PRO A 433 -12.80 43.53 56.98
C PRO A 433 -11.45 43.99 57.56
N ALA A 434 -10.94 43.37 58.63
CA ALA A 434 -9.71 43.80 59.30
C ALA A 434 -8.43 43.44 58.53
N ASP A 435 -8.46 42.42 57.66
CA ASP A 435 -7.28 41.90 56.93
C ASP A 435 -7.41 42.01 55.40
N GLU A 436 -8.49 42.61 54.89
CA GLU A 436 -8.87 42.62 53.47
C GLU A 436 -7.81 43.26 52.54
N ALA A 437 -7.18 44.35 52.98
CA ALA A 437 -6.16 45.05 52.19
C ALA A 437 -4.88 44.21 52.00
N GLN A 438 -4.42 43.54 53.07
CA GLN A 438 -3.20 42.74 53.03
C GLN A 438 -3.37 41.50 52.14
N VAL A 439 -4.54 40.86 52.21
CA VAL A 439 -4.80 39.68 51.39
C VAL A 439 -5.05 40.06 49.93
N THR A 440 -5.72 41.19 49.68
CA THR A 440 -5.88 41.73 48.31
C THR A 440 -4.52 42.04 47.68
N ASP A 441 -3.58 42.64 48.42
CA ASP A 441 -2.23 42.92 47.93
C ASP A 441 -1.44 41.64 47.63
N ALA A 442 -1.58 40.61 48.47
CA ALA A 442 -0.95 39.31 48.27
C ALA A 442 -1.48 38.61 47.01
N VAL A 443 -2.80 38.56 46.82
CA VAL A 443 -3.44 38.00 45.61
C VAL A 443 -3.05 38.79 44.37
N CYS A 444 -3.08 40.13 44.42
CA CYS A 444 -2.64 40.99 43.33
C CYS A 444 -1.14 40.81 42.98
N SER A 445 -0.30 40.44 43.96
CA SER A 445 1.12 40.15 43.70
C SER A 445 1.28 38.84 42.92
N LYS A 446 0.59 37.78 43.34
CA LYS A 446 0.59 36.49 42.62
C LYS A 446 0.04 36.64 41.20
N LEU A 447 -1.06 37.36 41.02
CA LEU A 447 -1.65 37.62 39.70
C LEU A 447 -0.69 38.39 38.76
N ARG A 448 0.11 39.31 39.30
CA ARG A 448 1.15 40.01 38.54
C ARG A 448 2.26 39.08 38.04
N GLU A 449 2.60 38.04 38.80
CA GLU A 449 3.57 37.03 38.37
C GLU A 449 3.01 36.12 37.26
N VAL A 450 1.71 35.83 37.28
CA VAL A 450 1.03 35.07 36.22
C VAL A 450 0.93 35.86 34.91
N ALA A 451 0.62 37.15 35.00
CA ALA A 451 0.30 38.01 33.85
C ALA A 451 1.43 38.13 32.80
N GLY A 452 2.67 37.73 33.11
CA GLY A 452 3.80 37.75 32.18
C GLY A 452 4.12 39.15 31.63
N LYS A 453 5.03 39.25 30.65
CA LYS A 453 5.30 40.51 29.94
C LYS A 453 4.11 40.83 29.02
N ILE A 454 3.27 41.77 29.44
CA ILE A 454 2.13 42.27 28.67
C ILE A 454 2.65 42.87 27.35
N THR A 455 2.20 42.32 26.21
CA THR A 455 2.43 42.91 24.90
C THR A 455 1.67 44.24 24.78
N PRO A 456 2.23 45.29 24.15
CA PRO A 456 1.61 46.63 24.10
C PRO A 456 0.17 46.66 23.57
N LYS A 457 -0.16 45.70 22.69
CA LYS A 457 -1.48 45.53 22.08
C LYS A 457 -2.54 45.01 23.08
N VAL A 458 -2.14 44.12 24.00
CA VAL A 458 -3.00 43.60 25.07
C VAL A 458 -3.27 44.69 26.11
N ALA A 459 -2.27 45.53 26.42
CA ALA A 459 -2.44 46.70 27.29
C ALA A 459 -3.47 47.70 26.72
N SER A 460 -3.39 48.02 25.42
CA SER A 460 -4.36 48.92 24.77
C SER A 460 -5.79 48.36 24.76
N GLN A 461 -5.97 47.05 24.64
CA GLN A 461 -7.30 46.41 24.66
C GLN A 461 -7.89 46.36 26.07
N SER A 462 -7.06 46.13 27.10
CA SER A 462 -7.46 46.23 28.50
C SER A 462 -7.97 47.63 28.84
N GLU A 463 -7.25 48.68 28.42
CA GLU A 463 -7.68 50.08 28.62
C GLU A 463 -8.99 50.41 27.89
N GLU A 464 -9.20 49.86 26.68
CA GLU A 464 -10.44 50.08 25.93
C GLU A 464 -11.65 49.39 26.59
N LEU A 465 -11.45 48.21 27.17
CA LEU A 465 -12.47 47.45 27.87
C LEU A 465 -12.86 48.09 29.22
N GLU A 466 -11.88 48.56 29.98
CA GLU A 466 -12.12 49.36 31.20
C GLU A 466 -12.96 50.61 30.89
N ARG A 467 -12.67 51.29 29.76
CA ARG A 467 -13.48 52.44 29.29
C ARG A 467 -14.91 52.03 28.89
N LYS A 468 -15.10 50.88 28.24
CA LYS A 468 -16.44 50.40 27.83
C LYS A 468 -17.28 49.95 29.04
N GLN A 469 -16.67 49.33 30.06
CA GLN A 469 -17.38 48.94 31.29
C GLN A 469 -17.76 50.14 32.18
N GLN A 470 -16.97 51.21 32.22
CA GLN A 470 -17.31 52.42 32.99
C GLN A 470 -18.55 53.19 32.48
N ILE A 471 -19.03 52.94 31.26
CA ILE A 471 -20.13 53.71 30.63
C ILE A 471 -21.53 53.20 31.02
N THR A 472 -21.68 52.09 31.77
CA THR A 472 -23.00 51.59 32.21
C THR A 472 -23.30 51.85 33.69
N ARG A 473 -23.54 53.12 34.06
CA ARG A 473 -24.31 53.44 35.28
C ARG A 473 -25.81 53.48 34.96
N GLY A 474 -26.46 52.33 35.01
CA GLY A 474 -27.92 52.19 34.95
C GLY A 474 -28.57 52.44 36.31
N ILE A 475 -29.47 53.42 36.37
CA ILE A 475 -30.28 53.82 37.54
C ILE A 475 -31.26 52.69 37.91
N ARG A 476 -31.35 52.36 39.22
CA ARG A 476 -32.26 51.34 39.77
C ARG A 476 -33.74 51.79 39.65
N PRO A 477 -34.65 51.02 39.02
CA PRO A 477 -36.09 51.34 39.05
C PRO A 477 -36.71 50.96 40.40
N ALA A 478 -37.64 51.78 40.87
CA ALA A 478 -38.35 51.61 42.14
C ALA A 478 -39.26 50.37 42.16
N ILE A 479 -39.19 49.59 43.24
CA ILE A 479 -40.09 48.46 43.51
C ILE A 479 -41.47 48.99 43.91
N LYS A 480 -42.50 48.79 43.07
CA LYS A 480 -43.91 48.85 43.49
C LYS A 480 -44.21 47.58 44.31
N ARG A 481 -44.40 47.73 45.62
CA ARG A 481 -45.00 46.69 46.47
C ARG A 481 -46.50 46.61 46.15
N GLY A 482 -46.93 45.48 45.58
CA GLY A 482 -48.33 45.07 45.61
C GLY A 482 -48.66 44.55 47.00
N SER A 483 -49.49 45.31 47.72
CA SER A 483 -50.21 44.84 48.91
C SER A 483 -51.46 44.13 48.44
N SER A 484 -51.63 42.88 48.87
CA SER A 484 -52.85 42.11 48.80
C SER A 484 -53.96 42.73 49.66
N ALA A 485 -55.09 43.06 49.04
CA ALA A 485 -56.47 42.83 49.51
C ALA A 485 -57.43 43.27 48.40
#